data_AF-A0A962ZWW1-F1
#
_entry.id   AF-A0A962ZWW1-F1
#
_cell.length_a   1.000
_cell.length_b   1.000
_cell.length_c   1.000
_cell.angle_alpha   90.00
_cell.angle_beta   90.00
_cell.angle_gamma   90.00
#
_symmetry.space_group_name_H-M   'P 1'
#
loop_
_entity.id
_entity.type
_entity.pdbx_description
1 polymer ?
#
loop_
_entity_poly.entity_id
_entity_poly.type
_entity_poly.pdbx_seq_one_letter_code
_entity_poly.pdbx_strand_id
1 'polypeptide(L)'
;DTLDQEILAVHPAIITVGDRAYPRGFMRILADGSLQCACAIDEGVVFRVATQVDYVEQLRQAFRRMRQDLGGPLMVLGFECAARRQIVEQYRLQEAVYQQFEAYNVWGFSCMGEQANSLNMNNSFNCLAFRLHS
;
A
#
# COMPACT_ATOMS: atom_id res chain seq x y z
N ASP A 1 -15.48 4.99 21.02
CA ASP A 1 -14.24 4.50 20.38
C ASP A 1 -13.14 5.53 20.56
N THR A 2 -11.95 5.08 20.98
CA THR A 2 -10.77 5.92 21.21
C THR A 2 -9.87 5.80 20.00
N LEU A 3 -9.41 6.92 19.44
CA LEU A 3 -8.45 6.92 18.35
C LEU A 3 -7.07 6.52 18.88
N ASP A 4 -6.48 5.44 18.33
CA ASP A 4 -5.14 4.97 18.68
C ASP A 4 -4.29 4.70 17.43
N GLN A 5 -3.03 4.31 17.65
CA GLN A 5 -2.06 4.10 16.58
C GLN A 5 -2.39 2.87 15.71
N GLU A 6 -3.07 1.87 16.26
CA GLU A 6 -3.49 0.67 15.52
C GLU A 6 -4.63 1.01 14.56
N ILE A 7 -5.60 1.81 14.99
CA ILE A 7 -6.68 2.34 14.16
C ILE A 7 -6.11 3.20 13.03
N LEU A 8 -5.20 4.14 13.34
CA LEU A 8 -4.65 5.04 12.31
C LEU A 8 -3.85 4.31 11.22
N ALA A 9 -3.16 3.23 11.55
CA ALA A 9 -2.39 2.48 10.57
C ALA A 9 -3.26 1.77 9.51
N VAL A 10 -4.48 1.39 9.89
CA VAL A 10 -5.45 0.77 8.98
C VAL A 10 -6.43 1.79 8.39
N HIS A 11 -6.39 3.05 8.78
CA HIS A 11 -7.25 4.10 8.23
C HIS A 11 -6.43 5.23 7.62
N PRO A 12 -5.82 5.03 6.44
CA PRO A 12 -5.09 6.09 5.77
C PRO A 12 -6.06 7.21 5.36
N ALA A 13 -5.57 8.45 5.44
CA ALA A 13 -6.26 9.57 4.81
C ALA A 13 -6.00 9.56 3.30
N ILE A 14 -6.96 10.04 2.53
CA ILE A 14 -6.85 10.24 1.09
C ILE A 14 -6.86 11.73 0.82
N ILE A 15 -5.86 12.17 0.06
CA ILE A 15 -5.84 13.51 -0.56
C ILE A 15 -6.08 13.37 -2.06
N THR A 16 -6.77 14.34 -2.65
CA THR A 16 -6.98 14.39 -4.10
C THR A 16 -6.14 15.51 -4.69
N VAL A 17 -5.29 15.18 -5.67
CA VAL A 17 -4.51 16.16 -6.42
C VAL A 17 -4.86 15.98 -7.90
N GLY A 18 -5.50 16.99 -8.48
CA GLY A 18 -6.09 16.87 -9.81
C GLY A 18 -7.20 15.81 -9.83
N ASP A 19 -7.06 14.81 -10.69
CA ASP A 19 -7.97 13.66 -10.85
C ASP A 19 -7.52 12.40 -10.09
N ARG A 20 -6.41 12.47 -9.33
CA ARG A 20 -5.80 11.31 -8.66
C ARG A 20 -5.96 11.37 -7.14
N ALA A 21 -6.25 10.21 -6.56
CA ALA A 21 -6.33 10.00 -5.13
C ALA A 21 -5.04 9.39 -4.60
N TYR A 22 -4.50 9.94 -3.50
CA TYR A 22 -3.25 9.51 -2.89
C TYR A 22 -3.45 9.16 -1.42
N PRO A 23 -3.06 7.94 -0.99
CA PRO A 23 -3.08 7.59 0.42
C PRO A 23 -2.00 8.31 1.22
N ARG A 24 -2.33 8.60 2.47
CA ARG A 24 -1.53 9.29 3.48
C ARG A 24 -1.70 8.58 4.82
N GLY A 25 -0.72 7.76 5.16
CA GLY A 25 -0.58 7.19 6.50
C GLY A 25 -0.21 8.23 7.56
N PHE A 26 -0.65 7.97 8.79
CA PHE A 26 -0.29 8.74 9.98
C PHE A 26 0.81 8.00 10.76
N MET A 27 1.76 8.74 11.33
CA MET A 27 2.83 8.19 12.16
C MET A 27 2.43 8.06 13.62
N ARG A 28 1.82 9.10 14.19
CA ARG A 28 1.48 9.16 15.62
C ARG A 28 0.38 10.18 15.91
N ILE A 29 -0.27 9.97 17.05
CA ILE A 29 -1.12 10.95 17.72
C ILE A 29 -0.22 11.74 18.69
N LEU A 30 -0.32 13.07 18.68
CA LEU A 30 0.39 13.95 19.61
C LEU A 30 -0.42 14.11 20.90
N ALA A 31 0.23 14.62 21.96
CA ALA A 31 -0.39 14.75 23.28
C ALA A 31 -1.62 15.68 23.29
N ASP A 32 -1.69 16.61 22.35
CA ASP A 32 -2.82 17.53 22.14
C ASP A 32 -3.94 16.94 21.26
N GLY A 33 -3.80 15.67 20.84
CA GLY A 33 -4.75 14.98 19.98
C GLY A 33 -4.56 15.23 18.47
N SER A 34 -3.58 16.06 18.07
CA SER A 34 -3.28 16.26 16.65
C SER A 34 -2.58 15.04 16.02
N LEU A 35 -2.68 14.90 14.70
CA LEU A 35 -2.14 13.76 13.95
C LEU A 35 -0.89 14.15 13.17
N GLN A 36 0.22 13.44 13.40
CA GLN A 36 1.42 13.58 12.59
C GLN A 36 1.32 12.68 11.36
N CYS A 37 1.41 13.27 10.17
CA CYS A 37 1.41 12.51 8.91
C CYS A 37 2.79 11.92 8.62
N ALA A 38 2.83 10.78 7.91
CA ALA A 38 4.08 10.12 7.52
C ALA A 38 4.84 10.81 6.38
N CYS A 39 4.26 11.86 5.81
CA CYS A 39 4.90 12.72 4.81
C CYS A 39 4.37 14.15 4.95
N ALA A 40 5.08 15.10 4.32
CA ALA A 40 4.65 16.51 4.29
C ALA A 40 3.32 16.67 3.54
N ILE A 41 2.49 17.59 4.02
CA ILE A 41 1.18 17.91 3.45
C ILE A 41 1.02 19.43 3.46
N ASP A 42 0.56 19.97 2.35
CA ASP A 42 0.32 21.40 2.21
C ASP A 42 -0.87 21.86 3.07
N GLU A 43 -0.80 23.10 3.52
CA GLU A 43 -1.87 23.72 4.27
C GLU A 43 -3.15 23.85 3.42
N GLY A 44 -4.32 23.62 4.03
CA GLY A 44 -5.61 23.72 3.35
C GLY A 44 -6.05 22.48 2.56
N VAL A 45 -5.24 21.40 2.55
CA VAL A 45 -5.61 20.14 1.90
C VAL A 45 -6.75 19.45 2.67
N VAL A 46 -7.82 19.09 1.96
CA VAL A 46 -8.96 18.35 2.52
C VAL A 46 -8.69 16.84 2.46
N PHE A 47 -8.83 16.17 3.60
CA PHE A 47 -8.75 14.73 3.71
C PHE A 47 -10.10 14.04 3.57
N ARG A 48 -10.08 12.83 3.04
CA ARG A 48 -11.15 11.84 3.20
C ARG A 48 -10.57 10.62 3.91
N VAL A 49 -11.27 10.09 4.91
CA VAL A 49 -10.87 8.80 5.50
C VAL A 49 -11.28 7.70 4.53
N ALA A 50 -10.32 6.88 4.09
CA ALA A 50 -10.65 5.73 3.24
C ALA A 50 -11.21 4.58 4.08
N THR A 51 -12.17 3.87 3.49
CA THR A 51 -12.54 2.54 3.94
C THR A 51 -11.48 1.54 3.50
N GLN A 52 -11.09 0.63 4.40
CA GLN A 52 -10.21 -0.48 4.08
C GLN A 52 -10.80 -1.29 2.92
N VAL A 53 -9.97 -1.52 1.91
CA VAL A 53 -10.26 -2.41 0.79
C VAL A 53 -9.50 -3.71 1.01
N ASP A 54 -10.12 -4.85 0.69
CA ASP A 54 -9.53 -6.18 0.87
C ASP A 54 -8.16 -6.24 0.17
N TYR A 55 -7.10 -6.33 0.98
CA TYR A 55 -5.74 -6.27 0.49
C TYR A 55 -5.43 -7.47 -0.42
N VAL A 56 -5.80 -8.68 0.04
CA VAL A 56 -5.49 -9.92 -0.67
C VAL A 56 -6.20 -9.95 -2.02
N GLU A 57 -7.45 -9.51 -2.06
CA GLU A 57 -8.20 -9.45 -3.33
C GLU A 57 -7.60 -8.41 -4.30
N GLN A 58 -7.15 -7.26 -3.81
CA GLN A 58 -6.47 -6.28 -4.67
C GLN A 58 -5.16 -6.82 -5.25
N LEU A 59 -4.32 -7.49 -4.45
CA LEU A 59 -3.13 -8.18 -4.96
C LEU A 59 -3.49 -9.18 -6.04
N ARG A 60 -4.49 -10.03 -5.74
CA ARG A 60 -4.95 -11.07 -6.66
C ARG A 60 -5.42 -10.49 -7.98
N GLN A 61 -6.16 -9.39 -7.96
CA GLN A 61 -6.62 -8.69 -9.16
C GLN A 61 -5.44 -8.08 -9.94
N ALA A 62 -4.50 -7.41 -9.26
CA ALA A 62 -3.31 -6.86 -9.91
C ALA A 62 -2.49 -7.94 -10.61
N PHE A 63 -2.22 -9.05 -9.90
CA PHE A 63 -1.47 -10.17 -10.47
C PHE A 63 -2.21 -10.86 -11.63
N ARG A 64 -3.52 -11.06 -11.53
CA ARG A 64 -4.34 -11.59 -12.64
C ARG A 64 -4.28 -10.71 -13.87
N ARG A 65 -4.42 -9.38 -13.72
CA ARG A 65 -4.30 -8.42 -14.82
C ARG A 65 -2.93 -8.51 -15.48
N MET A 66 -1.85 -8.51 -14.69
CA MET A 66 -0.49 -8.66 -15.23
C MET A 66 -0.30 -9.94 -16.04
N ARG A 67 -0.84 -11.08 -15.59
CA ARG A 67 -0.78 -12.35 -16.35
C ARG A 67 -1.63 -12.30 -17.63
N GLN A 68 -2.78 -11.64 -17.60
CA GLN A 68 -3.61 -11.45 -18.79
C GLN A 68 -2.90 -10.59 -19.83
N ASP A 69 -2.26 -9.51 -19.40
CA ASP A 69 -1.63 -8.53 -20.29
C ASP A 69 -0.30 -9.02 -20.85
N LEU A 70 0.53 -9.68 -20.03
CA LEU A 70 1.89 -10.09 -20.41
C LEU A 70 1.98 -11.55 -20.86
N GLY A 71 1.05 -12.42 -20.44
CA GLY A 71 1.17 -13.87 -20.55
C GLY A 71 1.98 -14.49 -19.40
N GLY A 72 2.40 -15.75 -19.55
CA GLY A 72 3.26 -16.43 -18.59
C GLY A 72 4.37 -17.25 -19.27
N PRO A 73 5.38 -17.72 -18.52
CA PRO A 73 5.62 -17.50 -17.08
C PRO A 73 6.16 -16.10 -16.75
N LEU A 74 5.90 -15.61 -15.52
CA LEU A 74 6.33 -14.28 -15.06
C LEU A 74 7.38 -14.38 -13.95
N MET A 75 8.27 -13.40 -13.90
CA MET A 75 9.04 -13.02 -12.71
C MET A 75 8.61 -11.62 -12.30
N VAL A 76 8.34 -11.40 -11.02
CA VAL A 76 7.90 -10.10 -10.52
C VAL A 76 8.91 -9.56 -9.51
N LEU A 77 9.39 -8.34 -9.72
CA LEU A 77 10.17 -7.59 -8.73
C LEU A 77 9.22 -6.67 -7.96
N GLY A 78 8.92 -7.00 -6.71
CA GLY A 78 7.99 -6.29 -5.83
C GLY A 78 8.67 -5.39 -4.80
N PHE A 79 8.01 -4.29 -4.47
CA PHE A 79 8.39 -3.31 -3.46
C PHE A 79 7.20 -3.08 -2.53
N GLU A 80 7.28 -3.63 -1.32
CA GLU A 80 6.19 -3.61 -0.35
C GLU A 80 6.37 -2.49 0.67
N CYS A 81 5.39 -1.60 0.83
CA CYS A 81 5.50 -0.55 1.84
C CYS A 81 5.46 -1.14 3.26
N ALA A 82 6.39 -0.75 4.14
CA ALA A 82 6.41 -1.21 5.53
C ALA A 82 5.11 -0.93 6.29
N ALA A 83 4.36 0.13 5.92
CA ALA A 83 3.04 0.40 6.49
C ALA A 83 2.02 -0.73 6.21
N ARG A 84 2.13 -1.43 5.07
CA ARG A 84 1.26 -2.59 4.77
C ARG A 84 1.55 -3.79 5.62
N ARG A 85 2.78 -3.94 6.10
CA ARG A 85 3.13 -5.01 7.02
C ARG A 85 2.27 -4.96 8.28
N GLN A 86 1.97 -3.76 8.79
CA GLN A 86 1.09 -3.60 9.95
C GLN A 86 -0.35 -4.07 9.65
N ILE A 87 -0.90 -3.75 8.48
CA ILE A 87 -2.22 -4.28 8.03
C ILE A 87 -2.18 -5.81 7.97
N VAL A 88 -1.15 -6.38 7.36
CA VAL A 88 -0.98 -7.83 7.23
C VAL A 88 -0.90 -8.50 8.60
N GLU A 89 -0.19 -7.91 9.54
CA GLU A 89 -0.05 -8.42 10.91
C GLU A 89 -1.35 -8.32 11.70
N GLN A 90 -2.00 -7.16 11.68
CA GLN A 90 -3.24 -6.88 12.40
C GLN A 90 -4.40 -7.76 11.93
N TYR A 91 -4.54 -7.97 10.62
CA TYR A 91 -5.59 -8.81 10.04
C TYR A 91 -5.16 -10.27 9.82
N ARG A 92 -3.96 -10.65 10.24
CA ARG A 92 -3.41 -12.02 10.11
C ARG A 92 -3.45 -12.56 8.67
N LEU A 93 -3.04 -11.71 7.72
CA LEU A 93 -3.10 -11.99 6.28
C LEU A 93 -1.79 -12.57 5.70
N GLN A 94 -0.80 -12.89 6.55
CA GLN A 94 0.56 -13.27 6.13
C GLN A 94 0.52 -14.41 5.12
N GLU A 95 -0.20 -15.48 5.46
CA GLU A 95 -0.30 -16.68 4.63
C GLU A 95 -0.96 -16.38 3.28
N ALA A 96 -2.05 -15.62 3.29
CA ALA A 96 -2.77 -15.27 2.07
C ALA A 96 -1.94 -14.38 1.12
N VAL A 97 -1.16 -13.43 1.68
CA VAL A 97 -0.25 -12.58 0.90
C VAL A 97 0.93 -13.41 0.36
N TYR A 98 1.54 -14.24 1.19
CA TYR A 98 2.65 -15.11 0.80
C TYR A 98 2.25 -16.04 -0.36
N GLN A 99 1.06 -16.65 -0.28
CA GLN A 99 0.52 -17.48 -1.36
C GLN A 99 0.39 -16.72 -2.69
N GLN A 100 0.02 -15.43 -2.67
CA GLN A 100 0.00 -14.62 -3.89
C GLN A 100 1.41 -14.35 -4.42
N PHE A 101 2.37 -14.04 -3.54
CA PHE A 101 3.75 -13.77 -3.93
C PHE A 101 4.43 -15.01 -4.52
N GLU A 102 4.22 -16.19 -3.93
CA GLU A 102 4.73 -17.46 -4.43
C GLU A 102 4.12 -17.81 -5.80
N ALA A 103 2.80 -17.69 -5.95
CA ALA A 103 2.09 -18.03 -7.18
C ALA A 103 2.48 -17.19 -8.41
N TYR A 104 3.11 -16.02 -8.19
CA TYR A 104 3.56 -15.11 -9.24
C TYR A 104 5.08 -14.89 -9.24
N ASN A 105 5.83 -15.72 -8.50
CA ASN A 105 7.29 -15.66 -8.43
C ASN A 105 7.78 -14.23 -8.11
N VAL A 106 7.23 -13.66 -7.04
CA VAL A 106 7.56 -12.31 -6.56
C VAL A 106 8.85 -12.36 -5.75
N TRP A 107 9.83 -11.58 -6.17
CA TRP A 107 11.08 -11.29 -5.47
C TRP A 107 11.09 -9.83 -5.07
N GLY A 108 11.65 -9.47 -3.92
CA GLY A 108 11.57 -8.08 -3.49
C GLY A 108 12.00 -7.80 -2.07
N PHE A 109 11.70 -6.59 -1.63
CA PHE A 109 11.99 -6.11 -0.28
C PHE A 109 10.94 -5.10 0.18
N SER A 110 10.93 -4.82 1.48
CA SER A 110 10.08 -3.76 2.03
C SER A 110 10.73 -2.38 1.91
N CYS A 111 9.95 -1.38 1.50
CA CYS A 111 10.36 0.02 1.39
C CYS A 111 9.63 0.92 2.40
N MET A 112 10.19 2.08 2.72
CA MET A 112 9.54 3.10 3.56
C MET A 112 8.64 4.03 2.74
N GLY A 113 7.81 3.44 1.86
CA GLY A 113 7.00 4.16 0.88
C GLY A 113 7.71 4.36 -0.46
N GLU A 114 7.08 5.11 -1.34
CA GLU A 114 7.54 5.40 -2.70
C GLU A 114 7.41 6.89 -3.01
N GLN A 115 8.10 7.36 -4.05
CA GLN A 115 7.95 8.73 -4.55
C GLN A 115 7.46 8.70 -5.99
N ALA A 116 6.36 9.39 -6.27
CA ALA A 116 5.82 9.55 -7.61
C ALA A 116 5.36 11.00 -7.82
N ASN A 117 5.84 11.66 -8.87
CA ASN A 117 5.50 13.05 -9.20
C ASN A 117 5.68 14.02 -8.01
N SER A 118 6.81 13.91 -7.30
CA SER A 118 7.12 14.68 -6.08
C SER A 118 6.21 14.42 -4.87
N LEU A 119 5.32 13.42 -4.95
CA LEU A 119 4.48 12.99 -3.84
C LEU A 119 5.06 11.71 -3.22
N ASN A 120 5.30 11.75 -1.91
CA ASN A 120 5.59 10.54 -1.13
C ASN A 120 4.30 9.75 -0.98
N MET A 121 4.23 8.53 -1.49
CA MET A 121 3.11 7.63 -1.30
C MET A 121 3.49 6.54 -0.28
N ASN A 122 2.52 6.11 0.49
CA ASN A 122 2.67 5.02 1.46
C ASN A 122 1.48 4.08 1.35
N ASN A 123 1.56 2.95 2.06
CA ASN A 123 0.53 1.92 2.04
C ASN A 123 0.24 1.35 0.63
N SER A 124 1.30 1.16 -0.16
CA SER A 124 1.24 0.64 -1.52
C SER A 124 2.10 -0.60 -1.70
N PHE A 125 1.76 -1.41 -2.71
CA PHE A 125 2.63 -2.43 -3.27
C PHE A 125 2.85 -2.08 -4.73
N ASN A 126 4.13 -1.96 -5.10
CA ASN A 126 4.53 -1.66 -6.46
C ASN A 126 5.37 -2.79 -7.00
N CYS A 127 5.31 -3.00 -8.31
CA CYS A 127 6.09 -4.06 -8.90
C CYS A 127 6.41 -3.82 -10.38
N LEU A 128 7.47 -4.50 -10.83
CA LEU A 128 7.80 -4.68 -12.22
C LEU A 128 7.63 -6.16 -12.57
N ALA A 129 6.89 -6.45 -13.65
CA ALA A 129 6.67 -7.81 -14.10
C ALA A 129 7.41 -8.07 -15.43
N PHE A 130 8.12 -9.19 -15.48
CA PHE A 130 8.88 -9.64 -16.64
C PHE A 130 8.28 -10.95 -17.13
N ARG A 131 7.92 -11.03 -18.41
CA ARG A 131 7.64 -12.33 -19.02
C ARG A 131 8.96 -13.04 -19.29
N LEU A 132 9.09 -14.23 -18.74
CA LEU A 132 10.20 -15.11 -19.00
C LEU A 132 9.95 -15.82 -20.34
N HIS A 133 10.94 -15.79 -21.22
CA HIS A 133 10.97 -16.62 -22.41
C HIS A 133 11.67 -17.93 -22.06
N SER A 134 10.98 -19.05 -22.28
CA SER A 134 11.58 -20.38 -22.35
C SER A 134 12.24 -20.58 -23.71
#